data_AF-A0A2V7VX05-F1
#
_entry.id   AF-A0A2V7VX05-F1
#
_cell.length_a   1.000
_cell.length_b   1.000
_cell.length_c   1.000
_cell.angle_alpha   90.00
_cell.angle_beta   90.00
_cell.angle_gamma   90.00
#
_symmetry.space_group_name_H-M   'P 1'
#
loop_
_entity.id
_entity.type
_entity.pdbx_description
1 polymer ?
#
loop_
_entity_poly.entity_id
_entity_poly.type
_entity_poly.pdbx_seq_one_letter_code
_entity_poly.pdbx_strand_id
1 'polypeptide(L)'
;MKFRNFLSAAAIALLPVAAGAATLVVPAAGTGPGANLSQWQSELTLHSSAPRALSVSLAFHQGTTVLGPVSVALGAKETVSIADIAKSKFGLDAATGAIVLTVDDRDERYLAITSRTFNRAPDGSEFGQDVPAVKSADAVAAGQIATLNAPSSVGSTRFNFGLYAVTATTLKWELVRANGTVAGSANATYAAGQHVQYNLGVNTVFGVEPQNNDAVYARISSGSAIFYGSAINNTGDPTFVPAIPTRDDILIQFGVDANEDGTIDLNDANHDGVLDGAVDIFTGTGFPIFFRVVAKGEFGETVNLELVSSPSDARFVDAIGTLQTGANEGLRGQTGEMIVKATVNGQTSLLTIPVRYR
;
A
#
# COMPACT_ATOMS: atom_id res chain seq x y z
N MET A 1 -44.36 55.79 -23.83
CA MET A 1 -43.25 55.54 -22.86
C MET A 1 -42.76 54.12 -23.12
N LYS A 2 -41.60 53.94 -23.78
CA LYS A 2 -41.08 52.64 -24.24
C LYS A 2 -39.93 52.21 -23.33
N PHE A 3 -40.13 51.17 -22.53
CA PHE A 3 -39.07 50.53 -21.74
C PHE A 3 -38.23 49.64 -22.64
N ARG A 4 -36.94 49.95 -22.76
CA ARG A 4 -35.93 49.11 -23.42
C ARG A 4 -35.31 48.21 -22.36
N ASN A 5 -35.50 46.91 -22.49
CA ASN A 5 -34.83 45.89 -21.68
C ASN A 5 -33.37 45.79 -22.11
N PHE A 6 -32.46 46.09 -21.19
CA PHE A 6 -31.03 45.77 -21.32
C PHE A 6 -30.83 44.30 -20.94
N LEU A 7 -30.58 43.45 -21.94
CA LEU A 7 -30.00 42.13 -21.73
C LEU A 7 -28.52 42.31 -21.39
N SER A 8 -28.15 42.10 -20.13
CA SER A 8 -26.76 41.98 -19.72
C SER A 8 -26.29 40.57 -20.03
N ALA A 9 -25.38 40.42 -21.00
CA ALA A 9 -24.67 39.17 -21.23
C ALA A 9 -23.63 39.00 -20.12
N ALA A 10 -23.89 38.09 -19.18
CA ALA A 10 -22.88 37.65 -18.23
C ALA A 10 -21.83 36.82 -18.97
N ALA A 11 -20.64 37.37 -19.15
CA ALA A 11 -19.49 36.62 -19.63
C ALA A 11 -19.04 35.65 -18.52
N ILE A 12 -19.32 34.36 -18.70
CA ILE A 12 -18.74 33.31 -17.86
C ILE A 12 -17.26 33.21 -18.26
N ALA A 13 -16.37 33.70 -17.41
CA ALA A 13 -14.95 33.46 -17.56
C ALA A 13 -14.69 31.95 -17.36
N LEU A 14 -14.39 31.24 -18.44
CA LEU A 14 -13.81 29.90 -18.37
C LEU A 14 -12.42 30.03 -17.76
N LEU A 15 -12.30 29.73 -16.47
CA LEU A 15 -11.00 29.54 -15.84
C LEU A 15 -10.30 28.36 -16.55
N PRO A 16 -9.03 28.50 -16.96
CA PRO A 16 -8.29 27.37 -17.49
C PRO A 16 -8.25 26.28 -16.43
N VAL A 17 -8.82 25.11 -16.75
CA VAL A 17 -8.61 23.90 -15.97
C VAL A 17 -7.11 23.64 -16.03
N ALA A 18 -6.43 23.70 -14.89
CA ALA A 18 -5.03 23.31 -14.81
C ALA A 18 -4.95 21.87 -15.33
N ALA A 19 -4.23 21.67 -16.43
CA ALA A 19 -4.00 20.34 -16.96
C ALA A 19 -3.20 19.56 -15.90
N GLY A 20 -3.82 18.55 -15.31
CA GLY A 20 -3.14 17.65 -14.39
C GLY A 20 -2.14 16.78 -15.14
N ALA A 21 -1.14 16.29 -14.41
CA ALA A 21 -0.10 15.43 -14.96
C ALA A 21 -0.04 14.13 -14.15
N ALA A 22 -0.05 13.02 -14.87
CA ALA A 22 0.06 11.70 -14.29
C ALA A 22 1.53 11.37 -14.09
N THR A 23 1.84 10.77 -12.96
CA THR A 23 3.19 10.32 -12.63
C THR A 23 3.21 8.80 -12.50
N LEU A 24 4.10 8.16 -13.25
CA LEU A 24 4.39 6.73 -13.18
C LEU A 24 5.86 6.54 -12.83
N VAL A 25 6.18 5.47 -12.12
CA VAL A 25 7.53 5.20 -11.61
C VAL A 25 7.91 3.77 -11.94
N VAL A 26 9.04 3.58 -12.63
CA VAL A 26 9.74 2.30 -12.67
C VAL A 26 10.68 2.28 -11.46
N PRO A 27 10.37 1.52 -10.40
CA PRO A 27 11.04 1.68 -9.10
C PRO A 27 12.46 1.13 -9.05
N ALA A 28 12.87 0.37 -10.07
CA ALA A 28 14.20 -0.21 -10.17
C ALA A 28 14.74 -0.10 -11.60
N ALA A 29 15.78 0.70 -11.76
CA ALA A 29 16.56 0.81 -12.98
C ALA A 29 18.03 0.98 -12.63
N GLY A 30 18.93 0.54 -13.50
CA GLY A 30 20.37 0.66 -13.28
C GLY A 30 21.20 0.43 -14.53
N THR A 31 22.46 0.78 -14.40
CA THR A 31 23.50 0.53 -15.40
C THR A 31 24.82 0.29 -14.70
N GLY A 32 25.69 -0.51 -15.30
CA GLY A 32 27.07 -0.70 -14.85
C GLY A 32 27.33 -1.97 -14.02
N PRO A 33 28.53 -2.07 -13.42
CA PRO A 33 28.98 -3.29 -12.76
C PRO A 33 28.22 -3.57 -11.45
N GLY A 34 27.94 -4.84 -11.18
CA GLY A 34 27.39 -5.31 -9.92
C GLY A 34 28.23 -6.42 -9.28
N ALA A 35 27.67 -7.05 -8.23
CA ALA A 35 28.30 -8.19 -7.56
C ALA A 35 28.51 -9.38 -8.51
N ASN A 36 29.43 -10.28 -8.19
CA ASN A 36 29.73 -11.51 -8.96
C ASN A 36 29.98 -11.26 -10.46
N LEU A 37 30.68 -10.15 -10.78
CA LEU A 37 31.03 -9.73 -12.15
C LEU A 37 29.82 -9.44 -13.07
N SER A 38 28.62 -9.33 -12.51
CA SER A 38 27.42 -8.91 -13.27
C SER A 38 27.58 -7.52 -13.90
N GLN A 39 26.93 -7.31 -15.04
CA GLN A 39 26.83 -6.03 -15.73
C GLN A 39 25.34 -5.71 -15.95
N TRP A 40 24.82 -4.78 -15.16
CA TRP A 40 23.40 -4.44 -15.17
C TRP A 40 23.11 -3.40 -16.24
N GLN A 41 21.95 -3.54 -16.89
CA GLN A 41 21.40 -2.57 -17.81
C GLN A 41 19.88 -2.55 -17.68
N SER A 42 19.28 -1.37 -17.81
CA SER A 42 17.83 -1.21 -17.85
C SER A 42 17.38 -0.68 -19.20
N GLU A 43 16.34 -1.29 -19.72
CA GLU A 43 15.65 -0.86 -20.94
C GLU A 43 14.27 -0.31 -20.57
N LEU A 44 13.84 0.72 -21.30
CA LEU A 44 12.49 1.26 -21.19
C LEU A 44 11.85 1.24 -22.57
N THR A 45 10.68 0.63 -22.69
CA THR A 45 9.86 0.67 -23.89
C THR A 45 8.55 1.40 -23.60
N LEU A 46 8.25 2.36 -24.45
CA LEU A 46 7.05 3.19 -24.38
C LEU A 46 6.22 2.95 -25.62
N HIS A 47 4.93 2.68 -25.46
CA HIS A 47 3.99 2.59 -26.56
C HIS A 47 2.83 3.57 -26.36
N SER A 48 2.60 4.42 -27.34
CA SER A 48 1.41 5.28 -27.39
C SER A 48 0.33 4.57 -28.19
N SER A 49 -0.81 4.30 -27.57
CA SER A 49 -2.03 3.88 -28.27
C SER A 49 -2.89 5.08 -28.69
N ALA A 50 -2.42 6.32 -28.52
CA ALA A 50 -3.18 7.52 -28.89
C ALA A 50 -3.25 7.69 -30.42
N PRO A 51 -4.32 8.32 -30.94
CA PRO A 51 -4.43 8.68 -32.36
C PRO A 51 -3.65 9.96 -32.72
N ARG A 52 -2.89 10.51 -31.78
CA ARG A 52 -2.09 11.74 -31.92
C ARG A 52 -0.74 11.56 -31.25
N ALA A 53 0.19 12.46 -31.56
CA ALA A 53 1.45 12.53 -30.84
C ALA A 53 1.21 12.94 -29.37
N LEU A 54 2.05 12.40 -28.48
CA LEU A 54 2.16 12.78 -27.08
C LEU A 54 3.64 12.86 -26.69
N SER A 55 3.91 13.54 -25.58
CA SER A 55 5.27 13.70 -25.07
C SER A 55 5.33 13.20 -23.63
N VAL A 56 6.33 12.37 -23.34
CA VAL A 56 6.58 11.83 -22.00
C VAL A 56 7.87 12.46 -21.47
N SER A 57 7.80 13.06 -20.29
CA SER A 57 8.97 13.58 -19.58
C SER A 57 9.54 12.49 -18.69
N LEU A 58 10.85 12.25 -18.76
CA LEU A 58 11.56 11.24 -17.98
C LEU A 58 12.56 11.90 -17.02
N ALA A 59 12.62 11.44 -15.78
CA ALA A 59 13.67 11.79 -14.83
C ALA A 59 14.25 10.52 -14.18
N PHE A 60 15.55 10.51 -13.92
CA PHE A 60 16.22 9.44 -13.18
C PHE A 60 16.52 9.89 -11.75
N HIS A 61 16.04 9.14 -10.78
CA HIS A 61 16.20 9.43 -9.36
C HIS A 61 17.18 8.43 -8.74
N GLN A 62 18.31 8.93 -8.22
CA GLN A 62 19.37 8.15 -7.59
C GLN A 62 19.68 8.73 -6.21
N GLY A 63 19.33 8.01 -5.14
CA GLY A 63 19.35 8.62 -3.81
C GLY A 63 18.41 9.81 -3.81
N THR A 64 18.91 10.97 -3.38
CA THR A 64 18.20 12.27 -3.44
C THR A 64 18.51 13.07 -4.71
N THR A 65 19.38 12.58 -5.59
CA THR A 65 19.77 13.27 -6.82
C THR A 65 18.77 12.97 -7.93
N VAL A 66 18.36 14.00 -8.66
CA VAL A 66 17.46 13.90 -9.82
C VAL A 66 18.18 14.37 -11.08
N LEU A 67 18.11 13.56 -12.14
CA LEU A 67 18.66 13.84 -13.46
C LEU A 67 17.52 13.95 -14.46
N GLY A 68 17.50 15.02 -15.27
CA GLY A 68 16.41 15.35 -16.19
C GLY A 68 15.70 16.66 -15.82
N PRO A 69 14.51 16.93 -16.38
CA PRO A 69 13.73 16.05 -17.26
C PRO A 69 14.34 15.88 -18.66
N VAL A 70 14.10 14.73 -19.28
CA VAL A 70 14.38 14.44 -20.69
C VAL A 70 13.07 14.10 -21.39
N SER A 71 12.76 14.80 -22.47
CA SER A 71 11.51 14.58 -23.21
C SER A 71 11.67 13.47 -24.25
N VAL A 72 10.69 12.56 -24.30
CA VAL A 72 10.55 11.55 -25.35
C VAL A 72 9.24 11.80 -26.09
N ALA A 73 9.35 12.15 -27.37
CA ALA A 73 8.19 12.26 -28.24
C ALA A 73 7.73 10.87 -28.69
N LEU A 74 6.43 10.63 -28.62
CA LEU A 74 5.77 9.47 -29.21
C LEU A 74 4.74 9.98 -30.22
N GLY A 75 4.87 9.57 -31.47
CA GLY A 75 3.88 9.73 -32.50
C GLY A 75 2.59 8.95 -32.19
N ALA A 76 1.60 9.12 -33.06
CA ALA A 76 0.37 8.34 -32.99
C ALA A 76 0.69 6.85 -33.21
N LYS A 77 0.22 5.98 -32.32
CA LYS A 77 0.44 4.53 -32.40
C LYS A 77 1.92 4.08 -32.39
N GLU A 78 2.84 4.96 -31.97
CA GLU A 78 4.28 4.69 -32.00
C GLU A 78 4.76 3.92 -30.78
N THR A 79 5.76 3.05 -31.00
CA THR A 79 6.57 2.43 -29.95
C THR A 79 8.00 2.94 -30.02
N VAL A 80 8.56 3.37 -28.89
CA VAL A 80 9.97 3.73 -28.75
C VAL A 80 10.60 2.88 -27.67
N SER A 81 11.66 2.16 -28.02
CA SER A 81 12.51 1.42 -27.09
C SER A 81 13.81 2.16 -26.86
N ILE A 82 14.19 2.31 -25.59
CA ILE A 82 15.37 3.04 -25.15
C ILE A 82 16.29 2.04 -24.44
N ALA A 83 17.33 1.62 -25.15
CA ALA A 83 18.37 0.75 -24.62
C ALA A 83 19.21 1.49 -23.57
N ASP A 84 19.59 0.77 -22.50
CA ASP A 84 20.40 1.26 -21.38
C ASP A 84 20.05 2.70 -20.99
N ILE A 85 18.81 2.91 -20.56
CA ILE A 85 18.21 4.24 -20.42
C ILE A 85 18.99 5.14 -19.46
N ALA A 86 19.54 4.59 -18.37
CA ALA A 86 20.39 5.33 -17.44
C ALA A 86 21.61 5.93 -18.14
N LYS A 87 22.25 5.15 -19.03
CA LYS A 87 23.38 5.63 -19.83
C LYS A 87 22.96 6.51 -21.00
N SER A 88 22.02 6.06 -21.81
CA SER A 88 21.68 6.70 -23.10
C SER A 88 20.90 8.01 -22.97
N LYS A 89 20.11 8.17 -21.91
CA LYS A 89 19.32 9.40 -21.66
C LYS A 89 19.90 10.27 -20.55
N PHE A 90 20.58 9.69 -19.57
CA PHE A 90 21.06 10.43 -18.40
C PHE A 90 22.59 10.46 -18.28
N GLY A 91 23.33 9.81 -19.18
CA GLY A 91 24.80 9.89 -19.24
C GLY A 91 25.51 9.16 -18.08
N LEU A 92 24.85 8.19 -17.46
CA LEU A 92 25.39 7.44 -16.31
C LEU A 92 26.15 6.20 -16.78
N ASP A 93 27.36 5.99 -16.27
CA ASP A 93 28.14 4.76 -16.53
C ASP A 93 27.95 3.70 -15.44
N ALA A 94 27.54 4.11 -14.24
CA ALA A 94 27.22 3.22 -13.12
C ALA A 94 26.18 3.87 -12.21
N ALA A 95 24.98 3.29 -12.12
CA ALA A 95 23.90 3.84 -11.31
C ALA A 95 22.85 2.78 -10.93
N THR A 96 22.13 3.05 -9.85
CA THR A 96 20.89 2.36 -9.46
C THR A 96 19.92 3.43 -9.00
N GLY A 97 18.68 3.35 -9.45
CA GLY A 97 17.69 4.40 -9.27
C GLY A 97 16.29 3.99 -9.66
N ALA A 98 15.40 4.98 -9.72
CA ALA A 98 14.08 4.88 -10.32
C ALA A 98 13.97 5.78 -11.55
N ILE A 99 13.11 5.40 -12.50
CA ILE A 99 12.73 6.28 -13.62
C ILE A 99 11.33 6.80 -13.34
N VAL A 100 11.20 8.12 -13.26
CA VAL A 100 9.92 8.82 -13.10
C VAL A 100 9.48 9.32 -14.46
N LEU A 101 8.27 8.96 -14.84
CA LEU A 101 7.62 9.38 -16.08
C LEU A 101 6.49 10.33 -15.72
N THR A 102 6.46 11.47 -16.39
CA THR A 102 5.37 12.45 -16.29
C THR A 102 4.75 12.66 -17.66
N VAL A 103 3.43 12.54 -17.73
CA VAL A 103 2.62 12.73 -18.94
C VAL A 103 1.35 13.50 -18.57
N ASP A 104 0.72 14.17 -19.53
CA ASP A 104 -0.60 14.78 -19.31
C ASP A 104 -1.61 13.71 -18.85
N ASP A 105 -2.42 14.00 -17.82
CA ASP A 105 -3.42 13.06 -17.27
C ASP A 105 -4.34 12.50 -18.37
N ARG A 106 -4.67 13.31 -19.37
CA ARG A 106 -5.55 12.86 -20.46
C ARG A 106 -4.86 11.88 -21.42
N ASP A 107 -3.54 11.80 -21.37
CA ASP A 107 -2.71 10.97 -22.24
C ASP A 107 -2.20 9.71 -21.56
N GLU A 108 -2.18 9.68 -20.21
CA GLU A 108 -1.78 8.52 -19.42
C GLU A 108 -2.49 7.24 -19.83
N ARG A 109 -3.82 7.28 -20.00
CA ARG A 109 -4.63 6.11 -20.40
C ARG A 109 -4.26 5.52 -21.77
N TYR A 110 -3.49 6.25 -22.58
CA TYR A 110 -3.02 5.77 -23.87
C TYR A 110 -1.58 5.25 -23.84
N LEU A 111 -0.87 5.42 -22.73
CA LEU A 111 0.54 5.06 -22.61
C LEU A 111 0.68 3.68 -21.99
N ALA A 112 1.36 2.77 -22.70
CA ALA A 112 1.86 1.52 -22.14
C ALA A 112 3.36 1.65 -21.89
N ILE A 113 3.80 1.22 -20.72
CA ILE A 113 5.20 1.30 -20.28
C ILE A 113 5.64 -0.10 -19.89
N THR A 114 6.73 -0.57 -20.48
CA THR A 114 7.44 -1.77 -20.03
C THR A 114 8.88 -1.41 -19.74
N SER A 115 9.44 -2.02 -18.69
CA SER A 115 10.86 -1.93 -18.41
C SER A 115 11.38 -3.28 -18.01
N ARG A 116 12.63 -3.54 -18.36
CA ARG A 116 13.38 -4.70 -17.88
C ARG A 116 14.72 -4.25 -17.37
N THR A 117 15.19 -4.89 -16.30
CA THR A 117 16.55 -4.74 -15.81
C THR A 117 17.23 -6.10 -15.88
N PHE A 118 18.34 -6.17 -16.59
CA PHE A 118 19.00 -7.43 -16.89
C PHE A 118 20.50 -7.36 -16.66
N ASN A 119 21.07 -8.51 -16.30
CA ASN A 119 22.48 -8.77 -16.27
C ASN A 119 22.91 -9.29 -17.65
N ARG A 120 23.91 -8.64 -18.24
CA ARG A 120 24.54 -9.06 -19.49
C ARG A 120 25.85 -9.77 -19.19
N ALA A 121 25.91 -11.07 -19.46
CA ALA A 121 27.10 -11.86 -19.25
C ALA A 121 28.20 -11.54 -20.29
N PRO A 122 29.48 -11.89 -20.03
CA PRO A 122 30.58 -11.63 -20.95
C PRO A 122 30.44 -12.30 -22.32
N ASP A 123 29.71 -13.42 -22.41
CA ASP A 123 29.41 -14.12 -23.65
C ASP A 123 28.25 -13.49 -24.45
N GLY A 124 27.65 -12.42 -23.92
CA GLY A 124 26.54 -11.70 -24.52
C GLY A 124 25.15 -12.20 -24.12
N SER A 125 25.04 -13.28 -23.33
CA SER A 125 23.75 -13.74 -22.82
C SER A 125 23.14 -12.74 -21.83
N GLU A 126 21.81 -12.70 -21.77
CA GLU A 126 21.05 -11.78 -20.90
C GLU A 126 20.14 -12.58 -19.96
N PHE A 127 20.18 -12.24 -18.68
CA PHE A 127 19.27 -12.74 -17.66
C PHE A 127 18.61 -11.54 -16.97
N GLY A 128 17.29 -11.47 -16.95
CA GLY A 128 16.60 -10.24 -16.60
C GLY A 128 15.25 -10.43 -15.95
N GLN A 129 14.80 -9.33 -15.36
CA GLN A 129 13.50 -9.23 -14.73
C GLN A 129 12.73 -8.06 -15.37
N ASP A 130 11.45 -8.25 -15.58
CA ASP A 130 10.55 -7.14 -15.87
C ASP A 130 10.34 -6.32 -14.59
N VAL A 131 10.41 -5.00 -14.74
CA VAL A 131 10.16 -4.03 -13.67
C VAL A 131 8.98 -3.17 -14.11
N PRO A 132 7.78 -3.39 -13.54
CA PRO A 132 6.59 -2.67 -13.96
C PRO A 132 6.68 -1.19 -13.57
N ALA A 133 6.10 -0.32 -14.40
CA ALA A 133 5.80 1.03 -14.01
C ALA A 133 4.57 1.04 -13.10
N VAL A 134 4.65 1.76 -11.99
CA VAL A 134 3.59 1.89 -10.98
C VAL A 134 3.14 3.34 -10.93
N LYS A 135 1.84 3.60 -10.90
CA LYS A 135 1.34 4.98 -10.75
C LYS A 135 1.69 5.49 -9.36
N SER A 136 2.07 6.76 -9.26
CA SER A 136 2.33 7.39 -7.96
C SER A 136 1.09 7.37 -7.04
N ALA A 137 -0.11 7.36 -7.62
CA ALA A 137 -1.38 7.26 -6.91
C ALA A 137 -1.63 5.86 -6.30
N ASP A 138 -0.98 4.81 -6.84
CA ASP A 138 -1.09 3.44 -6.36
C ASP A 138 0.02 3.09 -5.34
N ALA A 139 0.84 4.09 -4.96
CA ALA A 139 1.89 3.92 -3.97
C ALA A 139 1.30 3.53 -2.60
N VAL A 140 2.04 2.72 -1.85
CA VAL A 140 1.67 2.35 -0.49
C VAL A 140 1.78 3.60 0.38
N ALA A 141 0.73 3.91 1.14
CA ALA A 141 0.61 5.13 1.94
C ALA A 141 0.56 4.83 3.45
N ALA A 142 0.53 5.90 4.25
CA ALA A 142 0.41 5.81 5.70
C ALA A 142 -0.77 4.94 6.15
N GLY A 143 -0.54 4.08 7.15
CA GLY A 143 -1.53 3.10 7.61
C GLY A 143 -1.65 1.85 6.75
N GLN A 144 -0.75 1.66 5.78
CA GLN A 144 -0.62 0.42 5.02
C GLN A 144 0.76 -0.22 5.25
N ILE A 145 0.85 -1.49 4.89
CA ILE A 145 2.09 -2.26 4.89
C ILE A 145 2.44 -2.59 3.45
N ALA A 146 3.68 -2.36 3.04
CA ALA A 146 4.22 -2.98 1.84
C ALA A 146 4.85 -4.32 2.22
N THR A 147 4.31 -5.43 1.72
CA THR A 147 4.84 -6.77 1.96
C THR A 147 5.69 -7.23 0.78
N LEU A 148 6.95 -7.55 1.05
CA LEU A 148 7.88 -8.14 0.11
C LEU A 148 8.18 -9.57 0.55
N ASN A 149 7.74 -10.55 -0.24
CA ASN A 149 8.05 -11.96 0.04
C ASN A 149 9.48 -12.23 -0.41
N ALA A 150 10.38 -12.44 0.56
CA ALA A 150 11.77 -12.78 0.24
C ALA A 150 11.81 -14.15 -0.48
N PRO A 151 12.89 -14.46 -1.21
CA PRO A 151 13.00 -15.73 -1.89
C PRO A 151 12.92 -16.92 -0.92
N SER A 152 12.37 -18.03 -1.41
CA SER A 152 12.14 -19.25 -0.64
C SER A 152 13.43 -19.96 -0.19
N SER A 153 14.58 -19.63 -0.78
CA SER A 153 15.88 -20.25 -0.50
C SER A 153 17.02 -19.24 -0.49
N VAL A 154 17.59 -19.01 0.69
CA VAL A 154 18.73 -18.09 0.90
C VAL A 154 20.08 -18.69 0.47
N GLY A 155 20.16 -20.02 0.31
CA GLY A 155 21.38 -20.69 -0.14
C GLY A 155 21.65 -20.55 -1.65
N SER A 156 20.61 -20.22 -2.43
CA SER A 156 20.66 -20.13 -3.89
C SER A 156 20.43 -18.72 -4.42
N THR A 157 19.95 -17.80 -3.56
CA THR A 157 19.57 -16.45 -3.96
C THR A 157 19.96 -15.43 -2.91
N ARG A 158 20.34 -14.24 -3.36
CA ARG A 158 20.45 -13.04 -2.54
C ARG A 158 19.23 -12.16 -2.75
N PHE A 159 18.79 -11.46 -1.71
CA PHE A 159 17.65 -10.57 -1.77
C PHE A 159 18.10 -9.12 -1.61
N ASN A 160 17.82 -8.30 -2.63
CA ASN A 160 17.89 -6.85 -2.53
C ASN A 160 16.47 -6.31 -2.45
N PHE A 161 16.26 -5.22 -1.73
CA PHE A 161 14.98 -4.52 -1.75
C PHE A 161 15.19 -3.03 -1.61
N GLY A 162 14.18 -2.27 -1.98
CA GLY A 162 14.28 -0.83 -2.01
C GLY A 162 12.93 -0.16 -2.14
N LEU A 163 12.99 1.16 -2.26
CA LEU A 163 11.82 1.98 -2.51
C LEU A 163 12.16 3.22 -3.32
N TYR A 164 11.11 3.78 -3.90
CA TYR A 164 11.03 5.16 -4.34
C TYR A 164 9.98 5.90 -3.48
N ALA A 165 10.40 6.92 -2.75
CA ALA A 165 9.52 7.72 -1.92
C ALA A 165 8.75 8.73 -2.79
N VAL A 166 7.44 8.53 -2.96
CA VAL A 166 6.59 9.41 -3.77
C VAL A 166 6.38 10.75 -3.06
N THR A 167 6.17 10.69 -1.75
CA THR A 167 6.19 11.86 -0.85
C THR A 167 7.26 11.63 0.22
N ALA A 168 7.48 12.59 1.13
CA ALA A 168 8.38 12.36 2.25
C ALA A 168 7.81 11.24 3.14
N THR A 169 8.55 10.15 3.30
CA THR A 169 8.05 8.91 3.89
C THR A 169 8.79 8.58 5.18
N THR A 170 8.04 8.27 6.23
CA THR A 170 8.58 7.64 7.45
C THR A 170 7.94 6.27 7.59
N LEU A 171 8.76 5.27 7.89
CA LEU A 171 8.31 3.89 8.02
C LEU A 171 9.16 3.09 9.00
N LYS A 172 8.64 1.93 9.39
CA LYS A 172 9.36 0.87 10.09
C LYS A 172 9.50 -0.33 9.16
N TRP A 173 10.73 -0.73 8.88
CA TRP A 173 11.03 -2.02 8.28
C TRP A 173 10.95 -3.11 9.33
N GLU A 174 10.41 -4.27 8.97
CA GLU A 174 10.43 -5.48 9.79
C GLU A 174 10.80 -6.70 8.95
N LEU A 175 11.60 -7.58 9.54
CA LEU A 175 11.86 -8.90 9.02
C LEU A 175 10.97 -9.90 9.75
N VAL A 176 10.05 -10.52 9.03
CA VAL A 176 9.13 -11.53 9.55
C VAL A 176 9.61 -12.90 9.08
N ARG A 177 9.78 -13.82 10.03
CA ARG A 177 10.19 -15.21 9.75
C ARG A 177 9.01 -16.02 9.23
N ALA A 178 9.30 -17.19 8.66
CA ALA A 178 8.30 -18.15 8.19
C ALA A 178 7.27 -18.57 9.26
N ASN A 179 7.62 -18.51 10.55
CA ASN A 179 6.73 -18.81 11.67
C ASN A 179 5.94 -17.58 12.19
N GLY A 180 6.00 -16.44 11.50
CA GLY A 180 5.32 -15.19 11.87
C GLY A 180 6.06 -14.33 12.90
N THR A 181 7.18 -14.78 13.46
CA THR A 181 7.94 -13.97 14.44
C THR A 181 8.73 -12.85 13.77
N VAL A 182 8.77 -11.67 14.40
CA VAL A 182 9.63 -10.56 13.95
C VAL A 182 11.05 -10.79 14.45
N ALA A 183 12.00 -10.93 13.54
CA ALA A 183 13.41 -11.19 13.87
C ALA A 183 14.31 -9.95 13.85
N GLY A 184 13.83 -8.84 13.28
CA GLY A 184 14.55 -7.58 13.24
C GLY A 184 13.64 -6.45 12.78
N SER A 185 13.98 -5.23 13.18
CA SER A 185 13.27 -4.04 12.71
C SER A 185 14.18 -2.82 12.66
N ALA A 186 13.85 -1.87 11.78
CA ALA A 186 14.58 -0.61 11.64
C ALA A 186 13.64 0.52 11.25
N ASN A 187 13.72 1.66 11.94
CA ASN A 187 13.01 2.88 11.53
C ASN A 187 13.81 3.61 10.46
N ALA A 188 13.13 4.15 9.46
CA ALA A 188 13.74 4.92 8.39
C ALA A 188 12.86 6.08 7.94
N THR A 189 13.52 7.16 7.47
CA THR A 189 12.88 8.32 6.85
C THR A 189 13.54 8.60 5.50
N TYR A 190 12.71 8.92 4.52
CA TYR A 190 13.10 9.18 3.14
C TYR A 190 12.51 10.52 2.68
N ALA A 191 13.32 11.32 2.00
CA ALA A 191 12.85 12.55 1.36
C ALA A 191 11.93 12.24 0.17
N ALA A 192 11.05 13.16 -0.19
CA ALA A 192 10.24 13.03 -1.40
C ALA A 192 11.13 12.91 -2.64
N GLY A 193 10.80 11.97 -3.52
CA GLY A 193 11.60 11.64 -4.70
C GLY A 193 12.87 10.85 -4.43
N GLN A 194 13.12 10.41 -3.18
CA GLN A 194 14.31 9.64 -2.86
C GLN A 194 14.16 8.19 -3.32
N HIS A 195 15.15 7.68 -4.05
CA HIS A 195 15.32 6.25 -4.32
C HIS A 195 16.37 5.64 -3.41
N VAL A 196 16.10 4.46 -2.84
CA VAL A 196 17.08 3.69 -2.09
C VAL A 196 16.95 2.21 -2.43
N GLN A 197 18.08 1.55 -2.66
CA GLN A 197 18.18 0.10 -2.70
C GLN A 197 19.15 -0.39 -1.64
N TYR A 198 18.73 -1.39 -0.87
CA TYR A 198 19.56 -2.15 0.04
C TYR A 198 20.03 -3.43 -0.63
N ASN A 199 21.33 -3.49 -0.93
CA ASN A 199 21.96 -4.74 -1.36
C ASN A 199 22.10 -5.67 -0.15
N LEU A 200 21.82 -6.97 -0.32
CA LEU A 200 21.74 -7.92 0.80
C LEU A 200 20.85 -7.36 1.92
N GLY A 201 19.63 -6.95 1.54
CA GLY A 201 18.84 -6.02 2.33
C GLY A 201 18.54 -6.51 3.74
N VAL A 202 18.42 -7.83 3.93
CA VAL A 202 18.18 -8.42 5.27
C VAL A 202 19.34 -8.13 6.22
N ASN A 203 20.58 -8.47 5.83
CA ASN A 203 21.76 -8.19 6.64
C ASN A 203 21.97 -6.68 6.80
N THR A 204 21.81 -5.91 5.72
CA THR A 204 22.08 -4.47 5.70
C THR A 204 21.11 -3.66 6.58
N VAL A 205 19.83 -4.00 6.57
CA VAL A 205 18.80 -3.22 7.30
C VAL A 205 18.61 -3.73 8.73
N PHE A 206 18.68 -5.04 8.94
CA PHE A 206 18.31 -5.65 10.23
C PHE A 206 19.49 -6.21 11.03
N GLY A 207 20.68 -6.33 10.43
CA GLY A 207 21.86 -6.87 11.11
C GLY A 207 21.76 -8.36 11.46
N VAL A 208 20.87 -9.10 10.79
CA VAL A 208 20.65 -10.54 11.01
C VAL A 208 20.80 -11.31 9.70
N GLU A 209 21.07 -12.62 9.80
CA GLU A 209 21.12 -13.49 8.62
C GLU A 209 19.72 -13.76 8.06
N PRO A 210 19.58 -13.81 6.72
CA PRO A 210 18.34 -14.20 6.07
C PRO A 210 18.07 -15.70 6.27
N GLN A 211 16.79 -16.06 6.32
CA GLN A 211 16.31 -17.44 6.36
C GLN A 211 15.31 -17.71 5.24
N ASN A 212 15.09 -18.99 4.97
CA ASN A 212 14.11 -19.41 3.96
C ASN A 212 12.71 -18.91 4.33
N ASN A 213 12.01 -18.37 3.32
CA ASN A 213 10.64 -17.86 3.46
C ASN A 213 10.51 -16.70 4.45
N ASP A 214 11.56 -15.89 4.63
CA ASP A 214 11.43 -14.59 5.26
C ASP A 214 10.47 -13.69 4.44
N ALA A 215 9.81 -12.75 5.11
CA ALA A 215 9.11 -11.63 4.49
C ALA A 215 9.66 -10.32 5.06
N VAL A 216 9.69 -9.29 4.22
CA VAL A 216 10.04 -7.93 4.64
C VAL A 216 8.80 -7.07 4.59
N TYR A 217 8.45 -6.48 5.73
CA TYR A 217 7.34 -5.53 5.84
C TYR A 217 7.89 -4.12 5.91
N ALA A 218 7.25 -3.19 5.18
CA ALA A 218 7.46 -1.76 5.34
C ALA A 218 6.16 -1.13 5.86
N ARG A 219 6.12 -0.82 7.16
CA ARG A 219 4.96 -0.19 7.81
C ARG A 219 5.07 1.32 7.73
N ILE A 220 4.19 1.96 6.97
CA ILE A 220 4.31 3.39 6.70
C ILE A 220 3.53 4.17 7.75
N SER A 221 4.24 5.04 8.49
CA SER A 221 3.63 5.92 9.48
C SER A 221 3.27 7.30 8.89
N SER A 222 4.01 7.77 7.88
CA SER A 222 3.69 9.00 7.15
C SER A 222 4.16 8.94 5.70
N GLY A 223 3.44 9.63 4.81
CA GLY A 223 3.81 9.74 3.39
C GLY A 223 3.40 8.52 2.57
N SER A 224 4.07 8.35 1.43
CA SER A 224 3.80 7.27 0.47
C SER A 224 5.02 6.91 -0.35
N ALA A 225 5.16 5.61 -0.65
CA ALA A 225 6.31 5.08 -1.39
C ALA A 225 5.93 3.85 -2.23
N ILE A 226 6.70 3.61 -3.28
CA ILE A 226 6.62 2.42 -4.12
C ILE A 226 7.79 1.52 -3.73
N PHE A 227 7.49 0.29 -3.36
CA PHE A 227 8.46 -0.68 -2.84
C PHE A 227 8.71 -1.78 -3.87
N TYR A 228 9.89 -2.36 -3.83
CA TYR A 228 10.22 -3.50 -4.67
C TYR A 228 11.30 -4.37 -4.03
N GLY A 229 11.38 -5.62 -4.47
CA GLY A 229 12.49 -6.52 -4.21
C GLY A 229 13.05 -7.09 -5.51
N SER A 230 14.26 -7.65 -5.41
CA SER A 230 14.89 -8.41 -6.47
C SER A 230 15.64 -9.59 -5.84
N ALA A 231 15.16 -10.79 -6.11
CA ALA A 231 15.81 -12.03 -5.75
C ALA A 231 16.76 -12.43 -6.88
N ILE A 232 18.05 -12.53 -6.60
CA ILE A 232 19.07 -12.78 -7.63
C ILE A 232 19.76 -14.09 -7.29
N ASN A 233 19.70 -15.06 -8.20
CA ASN A 233 20.36 -16.34 -7.97
C ASN A 233 21.89 -16.24 -8.11
N ASN A 234 22.59 -17.33 -7.82
CA ASN A 234 24.05 -17.37 -7.89
C ASN A 234 24.62 -17.20 -9.31
N THR A 235 23.82 -17.39 -10.37
CA THR A 235 24.23 -17.11 -11.77
C THR A 235 23.99 -15.67 -12.18
N GLY A 236 23.41 -14.84 -11.30
CA GLY A 236 23.07 -13.45 -11.59
C GLY A 236 21.74 -13.28 -12.33
N ASP A 237 20.91 -14.30 -12.36
CA ASP A 237 19.55 -14.26 -12.92
C ASP A 237 18.57 -13.67 -11.88
N PRO A 238 17.97 -12.51 -12.16
CA PRO A 238 17.08 -11.84 -11.22
C PRO A 238 15.61 -12.24 -11.40
N THR A 239 14.86 -12.16 -10.30
CA THR A 239 13.39 -12.19 -10.29
C THR A 239 12.87 -10.97 -9.56
N PHE A 240 11.95 -10.25 -10.19
CA PHE A 240 11.29 -9.10 -9.58
C PHE A 240 10.33 -9.59 -8.50
N VAL A 241 10.44 -9.00 -7.31
CA VAL A 241 9.53 -9.27 -6.20
C VAL A 241 8.65 -8.02 -6.03
N PRO A 242 7.37 -8.07 -6.44
CA PRO A 242 6.48 -6.95 -6.24
C PRO A 242 6.20 -6.75 -4.75
N ALA A 243 6.07 -5.50 -4.35
CA ALA A 243 5.46 -5.20 -3.07
C ALA A 243 3.95 -5.37 -3.17
N ILE A 244 3.39 -6.16 -2.27
CA ILE A 244 1.95 -6.34 -2.16
C ILE A 244 1.46 -5.44 -1.01
N PRO A 245 0.60 -4.46 -1.29
CA PRO A 245 -0.03 -3.68 -0.23
C PRO A 245 -0.91 -4.60 0.61
N THR A 246 -0.56 -4.73 1.89
CA THR A 246 -1.37 -5.38 2.90
C THR A 246 -1.75 -4.34 3.95
N ARG A 247 -2.60 -4.74 4.90
CA ARG A 247 -2.96 -3.93 6.05
C ARG A 247 -2.54 -4.69 7.29
N ASP A 248 -2.21 -3.93 8.32
CA ASP A 248 -2.19 -4.52 9.65
C ASP A 248 -3.59 -5.02 9.95
N ASP A 249 -3.64 -6.20 10.57
CA ASP A 249 -4.82 -6.51 11.34
C ASP A 249 -4.85 -5.47 12.46
N ILE A 250 -5.92 -4.69 12.54
CA ILE A 250 -6.06 -3.79 13.67
C ILE A 250 -6.36 -4.73 14.83
N LEU A 251 -5.36 -4.97 15.68
CA LEU A 251 -5.56 -5.68 16.93
C LEU A 251 -6.44 -4.79 17.80
N ILE A 252 -7.74 -4.94 17.63
CA ILE A 252 -8.74 -4.30 18.46
C ILE A 252 -8.97 -5.26 19.61
N GLN A 253 -8.50 -4.87 20.79
CA GLN A 253 -8.89 -5.57 22.01
C GLN A 253 -10.38 -5.34 22.21
N PHE A 254 -11.17 -6.39 22.04
CA PHE A 254 -12.62 -6.33 22.00
C PHE A 254 -13.23 -7.25 23.07
N GLY A 255 -14.28 -6.76 23.71
CA GLY A 255 -15.12 -7.53 24.61
C GLY A 255 -16.46 -6.87 24.86
N VAL A 256 -17.30 -7.56 25.63
CA VAL A 256 -18.59 -7.07 26.11
C VAL A 256 -18.61 -7.08 27.63
N ASP A 257 -18.92 -5.93 28.19
CA ASP A 257 -19.35 -5.74 29.58
C ASP A 257 -20.88 -5.85 29.58
N ALA A 258 -21.38 -7.03 29.94
CA ALA A 258 -22.78 -7.41 29.77
C ALA A 258 -23.69 -6.85 30.86
N ASN A 259 -23.11 -6.44 32.01
CA ASN A 259 -23.83 -5.92 33.16
C ASN A 259 -23.55 -4.43 33.46
N GLU A 260 -22.68 -3.79 32.66
CA GLU A 260 -22.21 -2.41 32.79
C GLU A 260 -21.47 -2.09 34.09
N ASP A 261 -20.80 -3.06 34.70
CA ASP A 261 -20.05 -2.89 35.95
C ASP A 261 -18.62 -2.34 35.74
N GLY A 262 -18.20 -2.18 34.49
CA GLY A 262 -16.86 -1.73 34.10
C GLY A 262 -15.86 -2.87 33.88
N THR A 263 -16.29 -4.13 34.00
CA THR A 263 -15.49 -5.33 33.73
C THR A 263 -15.95 -5.99 32.45
N ILE A 264 -15.01 -6.49 31.65
CA ILE A 264 -15.34 -7.27 30.45
C ILE A 264 -15.77 -8.69 30.90
N ASP A 265 -17.00 -9.07 30.60
CA ASP A 265 -17.57 -10.40 30.92
C ASP A 265 -17.29 -11.43 29.82
N LEU A 266 -17.27 -10.97 28.57
CA LEU A 266 -17.00 -11.78 27.39
C LEU A 266 -15.88 -11.11 26.60
N ASN A 267 -14.83 -11.85 26.28
CA ASN A 267 -13.68 -11.34 25.53
C ASN A 267 -13.51 -12.05 24.19
N ASP A 268 -12.86 -11.37 23.27
CA ASP A 268 -12.19 -11.96 22.12
C ASP A 268 -10.74 -12.23 22.54
N ALA A 269 -10.45 -13.43 23.03
CA ALA A 269 -9.15 -13.77 23.59
C ALA A 269 -8.10 -14.08 22.50
N ASN A 270 -8.55 -14.55 21.33
CA ASN A 270 -7.67 -14.89 20.21
C ASN A 270 -7.43 -13.71 19.26
N HIS A 271 -8.14 -12.59 19.46
CA HIS A 271 -8.07 -11.35 18.68
C HIS A 271 -8.43 -11.54 17.21
N ASP A 272 -9.38 -12.43 16.91
CA ASP A 272 -9.84 -12.69 15.53
C ASP A 272 -11.02 -11.78 15.11
N GLY A 273 -11.44 -10.87 16.00
CA GLY A 273 -12.57 -9.97 15.77
C GLY A 273 -13.91 -10.61 16.07
N VAL A 274 -13.97 -11.82 16.61
CA VAL A 274 -15.20 -12.52 17.01
C VAL A 274 -15.18 -12.76 18.51
N LEU A 275 -16.29 -12.43 19.19
CA LEU A 275 -16.40 -12.70 20.62
C LEU A 275 -16.42 -14.21 20.88
N ASP A 276 -15.60 -14.70 21.83
CA ASP A 276 -15.50 -16.14 22.15
C ASP A 276 -16.78 -16.73 22.77
N GLY A 277 -17.71 -15.88 23.18
CA GLY A 277 -19.00 -16.25 23.75
C GLY A 277 -20.13 -15.37 23.26
N ALA A 278 -21.34 -15.93 23.21
CA ALA A 278 -22.51 -15.18 22.80
C ALA A 278 -23.12 -14.38 23.94
N VAL A 279 -23.49 -13.12 23.65
CA VAL A 279 -24.27 -12.24 24.53
C VAL A 279 -25.71 -12.74 24.59
N ASP A 280 -26.26 -12.90 25.80
CA ASP A 280 -27.65 -13.27 25.99
C ASP A 280 -28.55 -12.02 25.91
N ILE A 281 -29.50 -12.01 24.98
CA ILE A 281 -30.48 -10.94 24.77
C ILE A 281 -31.87 -11.49 25.11
N PHE A 282 -32.42 -11.07 26.24
CA PHE A 282 -33.79 -11.42 26.62
C PHE A 282 -34.84 -10.79 25.69
N THR A 283 -35.87 -11.57 25.38
CA THR A 283 -36.95 -11.25 24.45
C THR A 283 -38.29 -11.13 25.19
N GLY A 284 -39.17 -10.23 24.73
CA GLY A 284 -40.52 -10.06 25.28
C GLY A 284 -40.81 -8.65 25.80
N THR A 285 -41.90 -8.49 26.56
CA THR A 285 -42.31 -7.20 27.14
C THR A 285 -41.52 -6.92 28.42
N GLY A 286 -40.32 -6.41 28.25
CA GLY A 286 -39.46 -5.92 29.31
C GLY A 286 -38.54 -4.87 28.70
N PHE A 287 -38.08 -3.94 29.53
CA PHE A 287 -37.24 -2.80 29.13
C PHE A 287 -36.10 -3.18 28.16
N PRO A 288 -35.64 -2.23 27.33
CA PRO A 288 -34.50 -2.47 26.47
C PRO A 288 -33.31 -3.00 27.26
N ILE A 289 -32.54 -3.91 26.65
CA ILE A 289 -31.32 -4.45 27.23
C ILE A 289 -30.18 -3.52 26.85
N PHE A 290 -29.31 -3.30 27.83
CA PHE A 290 -28.09 -2.53 27.70
C PHE A 290 -26.91 -3.44 27.99
N PHE A 291 -25.89 -3.33 27.15
CA PHE A 291 -24.56 -3.85 27.41
C PHE A 291 -23.55 -2.92 26.75
N ARG A 292 -22.30 -2.94 27.21
CA ARG A 292 -21.25 -2.11 26.64
C ARG A 292 -20.31 -2.93 25.79
N VAL A 293 -20.15 -2.51 24.54
CA VAL A 293 -19.08 -2.96 23.65
C VAL A 293 -17.82 -2.20 24.04
N VAL A 294 -16.84 -2.91 24.60
CA VAL A 294 -15.56 -2.33 24.99
C VAL A 294 -14.54 -2.68 23.93
N ALA A 295 -13.97 -1.65 23.30
CA ALA A 295 -12.94 -1.81 22.29
C ALA A 295 -11.79 -0.83 22.54
N LYS A 296 -10.56 -1.29 22.35
CA LYS A 296 -9.35 -0.45 22.38
C LYS A 296 -8.42 -0.83 21.24
N GLY A 297 -7.68 0.16 20.72
CA GLY A 297 -6.55 -0.12 19.83
C GLY A 297 -5.44 -0.89 20.55
N GLU A 298 -4.51 -1.46 19.78
CA GLU A 298 -3.38 -2.27 20.27
C GLU A 298 -2.61 -1.58 21.41
N PHE A 299 -2.47 -0.25 21.36
CA PHE A 299 -1.73 0.55 22.34
C PHE A 299 -2.65 1.34 23.28
N GLY A 300 -3.92 0.98 23.36
CA GLY A 300 -4.92 1.63 24.22
C GLY A 300 -5.58 2.86 23.60
N GLU A 301 -5.47 3.05 22.28
CA GLU A 301 -6.14 4.14 21.57
C GLU A 301 -7.67 4.03 21.65
N THR A 302 -8.33 5.18 21.62
CA THR A 302 -9.79 5.25 21.56
C THR A 302 -10.29 4.70 20.23
N VAL A 303 -11.27 3.80 20.30
CA VAL A 303 -11.96 3.22 19.15
C VAL A 303 -13.28 3.95 18.93
N ASN A 304 -13.56 4.34 17.69
CA ASN A 304 -14.90 4.77 17.30
C ASN A 304 -15.73 3.57 16.85
N LEU A 305 -16.87 3.35 17.49
CA LEU A 305 -17.75 2.21 17.24
C LEU A 305 -19.00 2.63 16.46
N GLU A 306 -19.36 1.85 15.45
CA GLU A 306 -20.55 2.05 14.63
C GLU A 306 -21.23 0.69 14.41
N LEU A 307 -22.54 0.62 14.64
CA LEU A 307 -23.29 -0.61 14.38
C LEU A 307 -23.53 -0.75 12.87
N VAL A 308 -23.05 -1.84 12.28
CA VAL A 308 -23.20 -2.12 10.84
C VAL A 308 -24.45 -2.95 10.60
N SER A 309 -24.65 -3.99 11.40
CA SER A 309 -25.83 -4.85 11.32
C SER A 309 -26.21 -5.41 12.68
N SER A 310 -27.51 -5.66 12.85
CA SER A 310 -28.05 -6.33 14.03
C SER A 310 -29.32 -7.08 13.64
N PRO A 311 -29.62 -8.24 14.24
CA PRO A 311 -30.86 -8.98 13.99
C PRO A 311 -32.07 -8.35 14.72
N SER A 312 -31.83 -7.44 15.65
CA SER A 312 -32.82 -6.65 16.39
C SER A 312 -32.60 -5.14 16.19
N ASP A 313 -33.47 -4.31 16.76
CA ASP A 313 -33.40 -2.83 16.78
C ASP A 313 -32.28 -2.29 17.71
N ALA A 314 -31.07 -2.84 17.57
CA ALA A 314 -29.92 -2.39 18.33
C ALA A 314 -29.44 -1.02 17.84
N ARG A 315 -28.93 -0.22 18.78
CA ARG A 315 -28.24 1.06 18.49
C ARG A 315 -27.26 1.41 19.61
N PHE A 316 -26.19 2.09 19.27
CA PHE A 316 -25.38 2.78 20.27
C PHE A 316 -26.15 3.99 20.81
N VAL A 317 -26.14 4.16 22.14
CA VAL A 317 -26.80 5.29 22.82
C VAL A 317 -25.81 6.32 23.35
N ASP A 318 -24.52 5.99 23.35
CA ASP A 318 -23.44 6.88 23.70
C ASP A 318 -22.16 6.60 22.91
N ALA A 319 -21.14 7.43 23.14
CA ALA A 319 -19.83 7.33 22.48
C ALA A 319 -18.86 6.37 23.22
N ILE A 320 -19.25 5.83 24.37
CA ILE A 320 -18.41 4.89 25.14
C ILE A 320 -18.77 3.43 24.86
N GLY A 321 -19.68 3.18 23.90
CA GLY A 321 -19.99 1.87 23.38
C GLY A 321 -21.18 1.19 24.04
N THR A 322 -22.02 1.90 24.82
CA THR A 322 -23.26 1.31 25.34
C THR A 322 -24.25 1.10 24.20
N LEU A 323 -24.67 -0.16 24.04
CA LEU A 323 -25.58 -0.62 23.01
C LEU A 323 -26.92 -0.96 23.65
N GLN A 324 -27.98 -0.33 23.14
CA GLN A 324 -29.35 -0.57 23.53
C GLN A 324 -30.02 -1.47 22.48
N THR A 325 -30.72 -2.53 22.89
CA THR A 325 -31.48 -3.41 21.98
C THR A 325 -32.82 -3.86 22.58
N GLY A 326 -33.86 -3.99 21.74
CA GLY A 326 -35.19 -4.50 22.07
C GLY A 326 -35.59 -5.69 21.19
N ALA A 327 -35.18 -6.90 21.56
CA ALA A 327 -35.48 -8.07 20.76
C ALA A 327 -36.96 -8.50 20.83
N ASN A 328 -37.57 -8.71 19.66
CA ASN A 328 -38.94 -9.22 19.54
C ASN A 328 -39.05 -10.63 20.16
N GLU A 329 -40.16 -10.94 20.83
CA GLU A 329 -40.46 -12.28 21.38
C GLU A 329 -40.35 -13.40 20.33
N GLY A 330 -40.62 -13.11 19.05
CA GLY A 330 -40.45 -14.05 17.96
C GLY A 330 -39.00 -14.54 17.76
N LEU A 331 -38.01 -13.84 18.30
CA LEU A 331 -36.60 -14.25 18.26
C LEU A 331 -36.24 -15.23 19.39
N ARG A 332 -37.12 -15.49 20.37
CA ARG A 332 -36.83 -16.38 21.49
C ARG A 332 -36.33 -17.75 21.03
N GLY A 333 -35.21 -18.20 21.59
CA GLY A 333 -34.57 -19.48 21.27
C GLY A 333 -33.72 -19.46 19.99
N GLN A 334 -33.64 -18.32 19.29
CA GLN A 334 -32.80 -18.17 18.10
C GLN A 334 -31.39 -17.66 18.46
N THR A 335 -30.49 -17.76 17.49
CA THR A 335 -29.15 -17.15 17.52
C THR A 335 -29.01 -16.15 16.39
N GLY A 336 -28.10 -15.20 16.55
CA GLY A 336 -27.77 -14.23 15.52
C GLY A 336 -26.39 -13.63 15.76
N GLU A 337 -26.07 -12.61 14.98
CA GLU A 337 -24.81 -11.88 15.08
C GLU A 337 -25.09 -10.38 14.95
N MET A 338 -24.42 -9.57 15.77
CA MET A 338 -24.30 -8.13 15.56
C MET A 338 -22.91 -7.84 15.00
N ILE A 339 -22.84 -7.01 13.96
CA ILE A 339 -21.57 -6.57 13.38
C ILE A 339 -21.35 -5.11 13.75
N VAL A 340 -20.22 -4.83 14.39
CA VAL A 340 -19.79 -3.50 14.81
C VAL A 340 -18.54 -3.12 14.03
N LYS A 341 -18.58 -1.99 13.32
CA LYS A 341 -17.38 -1.39 12.73
C LYS A 341 -16.63 -0.62 13.81
N ALA A 342 -15.38 -0.98 14.01
CA ALA A 342 -14.49 -0.36 14.96
C ALA A 342 -13.39 0.40 14.19
N THR A 343 -13.25 1.69 14.46
CA THR A 343 -12.31 2.57 13.74
C THR A 343 -11.26 3.13 14.70
N VAL A 344 -9.97 2.88 14.41
CA VAL A 344 -8.82 3.40 15.16
C VAL A 344 -7.86 4.06 14.19
N ASN A 345 -7.45 5.31 14.45
CA ASN A 345 -6.48 6.02 13.61
C ASN A 345 -6.83 6.03 12.10
N GLY A 346 -8.12 6.06 11.76
CA GLY A 346 -8.61 6.04 10.39
C GLY A 346 -8.67 4.66 9.72
N GLN A 347 -8.23 3.60 10.39
CA GLN A 347 -8.37 2.22 9.94
C GLN A 347 -9.62 1.59 10.56
N THR A 348 -10.28 0.68 9.86
CA THR A 348 -11.53 0.03 10.30
C THR A 348 -11.39 -1.49 10.35
N SER A 349 -11.87 -2.11 11.43
CA SER A 349 -12.11 -3.56 11.53
C SER A 349 -13.59 -3.84 11.81
N LEU A 350 -14.05 -5.05 11.49
CA LEU A 350 -15.40 -5.53 11.80
C LEU A 350 -15.33 -6.48 12.98
N LEU A 351 -16.05 -6.16 14.04
CA LEU A 351 -16.20 -6.97 15.23
C LEU A 351 -17.53 -7.71 15.15
N THR A 352 -17.52 -9.01 15.44
CA THR A 352 -18.69 -9.87 15.41
C THR A 352 -19.06 -10.25 16.84
N ILE A 353 -20.30 -9.94 17.22
CA ILE A 353 -20.88 -10.26 18.52
C ILE A 353 -21.93 -11.36 18.30
N PRO A 354 -21.64 -12.63 18.60
CA PRO A 354 -22.65 -13.67 18.59
C PRO A 354 -23.71 -13.36 19.66
N VAL A 355 -24.97 -13.57 19.34
CA VAL A 355 -26.08 -13.30 20.26
C VAL A 355 -27.00 -14.52 20.40
N ARG A 356 -27.50 -14.73 21.62
CA ARG A 356 -28.50 -15.76 21.95
C ARG A 356 -29.75 -15.07 22.47
N TYR A 357 -30.87 -15.29 21.80
CA TYR A 357 -32.14 -14.69 22.19
C TYR A 357 -32.88 -15.58 23.19
N ARG A 358 -33.14 -15.07 24.40
CA ARG A 358 -33.73 -15.84 25.52
C ARG A 358 -35.15 -15.44 25.89
#